data_AF-A0A4Y2FU98-F1
#
_entry.id   AF-A0A4Y2FU98-F1
#
_cell.length_a   1.000
_cell.length_b   1.000
_cell.length_c   1.000
_cell.angle_alpha   90.00
_cell.angle_beta   90.00
_cell.angle_gamma   90.00
#
_symmetry.space_group_name_H-M   'P 1'
#
loop_
_entity.id
_entity.type
_entity.pdbx_description
1 polymer ?
#
loop_
_entity_poly.entity_id
_entity_poly.type
_entity_poly.pdbx_seq_one_letter_code
_entity_poly.pdbx_strand_id
1 'polypeptide(L)'
;MVWGGICASGKTFLIFVDEGVKINHKVYRRDILEAVVLPWAKKHFGNVNWTFQQDSSPAHKAKRTQEWCKAHYPDMISSAEMATILARS
;
A
#
# COMPACT_ATOMS: atom_id res chain seq x y z
N MET A 1 13.64 9.11 -1.81
CA MET A 1 12.64 8.22 -2.45
C MET A 1 11.26 8.83 -2.25
N VAL A 2 10.28 8.60 -3.13
CA VAL A 2 8.91 9.14 -2.96
C VAL A 2 7.91 7.99 -3.00
N TRP A 3 6.91 8.03 -2.12
CA TRP A 3 5.75 7.15 -2.17
C TRP A 3 4.49 7.97 -2.49
N GLY A 4 3.59 7.39 -3.28
CA GLY A 4 2.28 7.96 -3.57
C GLY A 4 1.30 6.88 -4.02
N GLY A 5 0.02 7.09 -3.73
CA GLY A 5 -1.09 6.27 -4.20
C GLY A 5 -2.05 7.08 -5.06
N ILE A 6 -2.65 6.42 -6.04
CA ILE A 6 -3.68 6.99 -6.91
C ILE A 6 -4.83 6.00 -7.07
N CYS A 7 -6.04 6.51 -7.22
CA CYS A 7 -7.23 5.77 -7.60
C CYS A 7 -8.06 6.62 -8.58
N ALA A 8 -9.14 6.04 -9.12
CA ALA A 8 -10.00 6.73 -10.09
C ALA A 8 -10.58 8.07 -9.55
N SER A 9 -10.80 8.18 -8.24
CA SER A 9 -11.42 9.36 -7.61
C SER A 9 -10.44 10.28 -6.89
N GLY A 10 -9.14 10.00 -6.89
CA GLY A 10 -8.18 10.84 -6.17
C GLY A 10 -6.76 10.30 -6.06
N LYS A 11 -5.95 11.00 -5.28
CA LYS A 11 -4.56 10.66 -5.00
C LYS A 11 -4.21 11.00 -3.55
N THR A 12 -3.27 10.25 -2.97
CA THR A 12 -2.70 10.58 -1.67
C THR A 12 -1.77 11.79 -1.79
N PHE A 13 -1.38 12.37 -0.65
CA PHE A 13 -0.19 13.22 -0.61
C PHE A 13 1.06 12.40 -0.97
N LEU A 14 2.06 13.06 -1.57
CA LEU A 14 3.37 12.45 -1.80
C LEU A 14 4.14 12.39 -0.47
N ILE A 15 4.64 11.21 -0.14
CA ILE A 15 5.48 11.00 1.04
C ILE A 15 6.92 11.00 0.58
N PHE A 16 7.69 11.96 1.08
CA PHE A 16 9.13 12.03 0.85
C PHE A 16 9.84 11.21 1.92
N VAL A 17 10.60 10.21 1.46
CA VAL A 17 11.45 9.39 2.30
C VAL A 17 12.84 9.99 2.30
N ASP A 18 13.36 10.26 3.49
CA ASP A 18 14.68 10.83 3.72
C ASP A 18 15.78 10.11 2.93
N GLU A 19 16.77 10.88 2.51
CA GLU A 19 17.89 10.36 1.74
C GLU A 19 18.67 9.30 2.54
N GLY A 20 19.08 8.23 1.86
CA GLY A 20 19.77 7.10 2.49
C GLY A 20 18.87 6.14 3.28
N VAL A 21 17.60 6.46 3.52
CA VAL A 21 16.68 5.54 4.22
C VAL A 21 16.24 4.40 3.29
N LYS A 22 16.60 3.18 3.67
CA LYS A 22 16.09 1.97 3.02
C LYS A 22 14.69 1.65 3.53
N ILE A 23 13.69 1.70 2.65
CA ILE A 23 12.34 1.23 2.96
C ILE A 23 12.35 -0.29 3.17
N ASN A 24 12.37 -0.69 4.44
CA ASN A 24 12.11 -2.05 4.86
C ASN A 24 10.65 -2.20 5.28
N HIS A 25 10.21 -3.43 5.58
CA HIS A 25 8.83 -3.71 5.94
C HIS A 25 8.32 -2.95 7.19
N LYS A 26 9.19 -2.60 8.14
CA LYS A 26 8.80 -1.84 9.35
C LYS A 26 8.52 -0.39 9.02
N VAL A 27 9.43 0.24 8.28
CA VAL A 27 9.29 1.63 7.82
C VAL A 27 8.08 1.74 6.91
N TYR A 28 7.93 0.81 5.96
CA TYR A 28 6.79 0.78 5.06
C TYR A 28 5.45 0.67 5.82
N ARG A 29 5.36 -0.26 6.78
CA ARG A 29 4.13 -0.41 7.56
C ARG A 29 3.82 0.82 8.41
N ARG A 30 4.79 1.30 9.20
CA ARG A 30 4.57 2.37 10.18
C ARG A 30 4.39 3.73 9.50
N ASP A 31 5.33 4.09 8.64
CA ASP A 31 5.47 5.47 8.14
C ASP A 31 4.66 5.72 6.87
N ILE A 32 4.29 4.66 6.15
CA ILE A 32 3.48 4.76 4.92
C ILE A 32 2.08 4.22 5.18
N LEU A 33 1.92 2.93 5.46
CA LEU A 33 0.59 2.31 5.52
C LEU A 33 -0.25 2.84 6.69
N GLU A 34 0.30 2.82 7.90
CA GLU A 34 -0.41 3.19 9.13
C GLU A 34 -0.55 4.71 9.26
N ALA A 35 0.54 5.46 9.04
CA ALA A 35 0.52 6.91 9.21
C ALA A 35 -0.19 7.66 8.08
N VAL A 36 -0.22 7.14 6.85
CA VAL A 36 -0.71 7.89 5.68
C VAL A 36 -1.84 7.18 4.96
N VAL A 37 -1.64 5.94 4.51
CA VAL A 37 -2.62 5.26 3.64
C VAL A 37 -3.93 5.00 4.37
N LEU A 38 -3.88 4.44 5.57
CA LEU A 38 -5.08 4.07 6.31
C LEU A 38 -5.94 5.28 6.70
N PRO A 39 -5.40 6.38 7.27
CA PRO A 39 -6.19 7.59 7.55
C PRO A 39 -6.75 8.23 6.28
N TRP A 40 -5.94 8.30 5.21
CA TRP A 40 -6.39 8.85 3.94
C TRP A 40 -7.52 8.03 3.33
N ALA A 41 -7.39 6.71 3.30
CA ALA A 41 -8.40 5.80 2.76
C ALA A 41 -9.71 5.86 3.55
N LYS A 42 -9.64 5.90 4.89
CA LYS A 42 -10.84 6.07 5.74
C LYS A 42 -11.57 7.37 5.44
N LYS A 43 -10.84 8.47 5.25
CA LYS A 43 -11.44 9.77 4.91
C LYS A 43 -11.97 9.81 3.48
N HIS A 44 -11.26 9.22 2.53
CA HIS A 44 -11.54 9.31 1.10
C HIS A 44 -12.65 8.37 0.65
N PHE A 45 -12.60 7.11 1.07
CA PHE A 45 -13.57 6.09 0.67
C PHE A 45 -14.75 5.97 1.64
N GLY A 46 -14.59 6.36 2.91
CA GLY A 46 -15.62 6.18 3.93
C GLY A 46 -16.05 4.70 4.01
N ASN A 47 -17.31 4.43 3.65
CA ASN A 47 -17.89 3.08 3.63
C ASN A 47 -17.82 2.37 2.27
N VAL A 48 -17.24 3.01 1.25
CA VAL A 48 -17.10 2.41 -0.08
C VAL A 48 -16.01 1.35 -0.04
N ASN A 49 -16.30 0.15 -0.55
CA ASN A 49 -15.29 -0.91 -0.69
C ASN A 49 -14.25 -0.52 -1.75
N TRP A 50 -12.99 -0.88 -1.48
CA TRP A 50 -11.86 -0.61 -2.35
C TRP A 50 -10.82 -1.72 -2.21
N THR A 51 -10.02 -1.93 -3.23
CA THR A 51 -8.96 -2.94 -3.23
C THR A 51 -7.60 -2.27 -3.22
N PHE A 52 -6.74 -2.64 -2.27
CA PHE A 52 -5.36 -2.17 -2.23
C PHE A 52 -4.47 -2.95 -3.20
N GLN A 53 -3.71 -2.23 -4.03
CA GLN A 53 -2.74 -2.81 -4.97
C GLN A 53 -1.34 -2.24 -4.74
N GLN A 54 -0.31 -3.09 -4.79
CA GLN A 54 1.10 -2.71 -4.71
C GLN A 54 1.98 -3.72 -5.45
N ASP A 55 3.22 -3.34 -5.76
CA ASP A 55 4.19 -4.25 -6.35
C ASP A 55 4.69 -5.32 -5.35
N SER A 56 5.48 -6.27 -5.84
CA SER A 56 6.04 -7.36 -5.02
C SER A 56 7.45 -7.06 -4.47
N SER A 57 7.79 -5.79 -4.21
CA SER A 57 9.08 -5.45 -3.58
C SER A 57 9.25 -6.15 -2.21
N PRO A 58 10.49 -6.37 -1.73
CA PRO A 58 10.71 -7.11 -0.48
C PRO A 58 9.98 -6.55 0.75
N ALA A 59 9.82 -5.22 0.84
CA ALA A 59 9.09 -4.58 1.94
C ALA A 59 7.57 -4.84 1.86
N HIS A 60 7.03 -4.84 0.64
CA HIS A 60 5.60 -5.01 0.36
C HIS A 60 5.18 -6.48 0.49
N LYS A 61 6.01 -7.41 0.00
CA LYS A 61 5.77 -8.87 0.08
C LYS A 61 6.02 -9.47 1.47
N ALA A 62 6.66 -8.72 2.37
CA ALA A 62 6.92 -9.21 3.72
C ALA A 62 5.63 -9.68 4.41
N LYS A 63 5.65 -10.87 5.01
CA LYS A 63 4.48 -11.49 5.65
C LYS A 63 3.75 -10.54 6.60
N ARG A 64 4.50 -9.84 7.46
CA ARG A 64 3.94 -8.86 8.41
C ARG A 64 3.26 -7.66 7.74
N THR A 65 3.72 -7.25 6.57
CA THR A 65 3.08 -6.18 5.79
C THR A 65 1.77 -6.67 5.21
N GLN A 66 1.78 -7.85 4.59
CA GLN A 66 0.59 -8.48 4.00
C GLN A 66 -0.49 -8.75 5.06
N GLU A 67 -0.11 -9.30 6.22
CA GLU A 67 -1.03 -9.52 7.34
C GLU A 67 -1.64 -8.22 7.87
N TRP A 68 -0.83 -7.15 7.96
CA TRP A 68 -1.32 -5.86 8.39
C TRP A 68 -2.33 -5.28 7.39
N CYS A 69 -2.05 -5.34 6.08
CA CYS A 69 -3.01 -4.90 5.05
C CYS A 69 -4.33 -5.67 5.13
N LYS A 70 -4.28 -7.00 5.24
CA LYS A 70 -5.48 -7.85 5.37
C LYS A 70 -6.33 -7.50 6.59
N ALA A 71 -5.70 -7.08 7.69
CA ALA A 71 -6.40 -6.75 8.92
C ALA A 71 -7.05 -5.35 8.89
N HIS A 72 -6.58 -4.43 8.04
CA HIS A 72 -6.98 -3.02 8.09
C HIS A 72 -7.69 -2.52 6.81
N TYR A 73 -7.55 -3.23 5.69
CA TYR A 73 -8.16 -2.86 4.42
C TYR A 73 -9.30 -3.82 4.06
N PRO A 74 -10.35 -3.34 3.38
CA PRO A 74 -11.50 -4.18 3.04
C PRO A 74 -11.14 -5.25 2.01
N ASP A 75 -10.20 -4.97 1.11
CA ASP A 75 -9.68 -5.93 0.15
C ASP A 75 -8.25 -5.57 -0.29
N MET A 76 -7.48 -6.56 -0.76
CA MET A 76 -6.15 -6.35 -1.33
C MET A 76 -5.78 -7.41 -2.37
N ILE A 77 -5.05 -6.99 -3.40
CA ILE A 77 -4.47 -7.91 -4.37
C ILE A 77 -3.26 -8.58 -3.73
N SER A 78 -3.30 -9.90 -3.60
CA SER A 78 -2.18 -10.68 -3.11
C SER A 78 -1.01 -10.68 -4.10
N SER A 79 0.20 -11.03 -3.61
CA SER A 79 1.36 -11.17 -4.50
C SER A 79 1.15 -12.21 -5.63
N ALA A 80 0.33 -13.24 -5.39
CA ALA A 80 0.03 -14.26 -6.40
C ALA A 80 -0.92 -13.73 -7.49
N GLU A 81 -1.95 -12.98 -7.09
CA GLU A 81 -2.86 -12.31 -8.03
C GLU A 81 -2.13 -11.24 -8.83
N MET A 82 -1.23 -10.48 -8.20
CA MET A 82 -0.38 -9.52 -8.90
C MET A 82 0.47 -10.17 -10.00
N ALA A 83 1.07 -11.34 -9.74
CA ALA A 83 1.82 -12.08 -10.76
C ALA A 83 0.93 -12.52 -11.92
N THR A 84 -0.33 -12.89 -11.63
CA THR A 84 -1.30 -13.31 -12.65
C THR A 84 -1.77 -12.13 -13.50
N ILE A 85 -1.99 -10.96 -12.89
CA ILE A 85 -2.38 -9.73 -13.60
C ILE A 85 -1.28 -9.30 -14.56
N LEU A 86 -0.02 -9.28 -14.10
CA LEU A 86 1.13 -8.90 -14.92
C LEU A 86 1.40 -9.86 -16.08
N ALA A 87 1.08 -11.15 -15.92
CA ALA A 87 1.22 -12.14 -17.00
C ALA A 87 0.18 -12.00 -18.11
N ARG A 88 -0.86 -11.17 -17.92
CA ARG A 88 -1.98 -10.98 -18.85
C ARG A 88 -2.01 -9.60 -19.51
N SER A 89 -1.09 -8.72 -19.14
CA SER A 89 -0.90 -7.36 -19.70
C SER A 89 0.23 -7.33 -20.71
#